data_AF-A0A4Q6DRF7-F1
#
_entry.id   AF-A0A4Q6DRF7-F1
#
_cell.length_a   1.000
_cell.length_b   1.000
_cell.length_c   1.000
_cell.angle_alpha   90.00
_cell.angle_beta   90.00
_cell.angle_gamma   90.00
#
_symmetry.space_group_name_H-M   'P 1'
#
loop_
_entity.id
_entity.type
_entity.pdbx_description
1 polymer ?
#
loop_
_entity_poly.entity_id
_entity_poly.type
_entity_poly.pdbx_seq_one_letter_code
_entity_poly.pdbx_strand_id
1 'polypeptide(L)'
;MSRKIGKKISDEPTPGPLVDGLRKMIKNRRAKPSGLVTHRGLAQMPLKGNRGACGSFHYNADKPSGVDAYANPLTACVFTSVMQEWKKDFCPSHREGCRIQWGDISHKNSAKFNGHMTHTDGYCIDIRPMRNGAFGDSPMTYTSRGYDREMTGKLIKLMKKRGGSAMYFNDTRLGTKAVHGHHNHVHVCFKDNPTTRNTCSNLKVDPNLCPELQ
;
A
#
# COMPACT_ATOMS: atom_id res chain seq x y z
N MET A 1 52.18 15.47 10.72
CA MET A 1 50.91 15.04 11.33
C MET A 1 49.76 15.76 10.63
N SER A 2 48.94 15.07 9.86
CA SER A 2 47.74 15.68 9.25
C SER A 2 46.62 14.65 9.25
N ARG A 3 45.75 14.71 10.27
CA ARG A 3 44.47 13.99 10.28
C ARG A 3 43.40 14.95 9.76
N LYS A 4 42.98 14.76 8.51
CA LYS A 4 41.75 15.38 8.01
C LYS A 4 40.58 14.71 8.71
N ILE A 5 39.94 15.45 9.62
CA ILE A 5 38.71 15.06 10.28
C ILE A 5 37.61 15.06 9.22
N GLY A 6 37.10 13.86 8.93
CA GLY A 6 35.98 13.65 8.01
C GLY A 6 34.74 14.39 8.51
N LYS A 7 34.16 15.19 7.62
CA LYS A 7 32.89 15.88 7.82
C LYS A 7 31.80 14.83 8.02
N LYS A 8 31.11 14.85 9.18
CA LYS A 8 29.91 14.04 9.44
C LYS A 8 28.89 14.32 8.32
N ILE A 9 28.62 13.31 7.49
CA ILE A 9 27.47 13.30 6.60
C ILE A 9 26.25 13.16 7.52
N SER A 10 25.37 14.15 7.48
CA SER A 10 24.10 14.12 8.18
C SER A 10 23.20 13.08 7.51
N ASP A 11 22.93 11.99 8.22
CA ASP A 11 21.99 10.93 7.85
C ASP A 11 20.54 11.43 7.92
N GLU A 12 20.16 12.33 7.01
CA GLU A 12 18.75 12.61 6.75
C GLU A 12 18.23 11.60 5.72
N PRO A 13 17.25 10.74 6.08
CA PRO A 13 16.73 9.76 5.13
C PRO A 13 16.02 10.47 3.97
N THR A 14 16.66 10.44 2.79
CA THR A 14 16.12 10.89 1.51
C THR A 14 14.92 10.02 1.14
N PRO A 15 13.78 10.59 0.70
CA PRO A 15 12.70 9.79 0.13
C PRO A 15 13.23 9.03 -1.10
N GLY A 16 12.99 7.73 -1.19
CA GLY A 16 13.46 6.93 -2.34
C GLY A 16 12.92 7.46 -3.68
N PRO A 17 13.56 7.13 -4.83
CA PRO A 17 13.21 7.66 -6.15
C PRO A 17 11.73 7.52 -6.52
N LEU A 18 11.06 6.47 -6.03
CA LEU A 18 9.62 6.30 -6.17
C LEU A 18 8.84 7.44 -5.51
N VAL A 19 9.04 7.67 -4.22
CA VAL A 19 8.24 8.65 -3.44
C VAL A 19 8.47 10.07 -3.95
N ASP A 20 9.69 10.40 -4.36
CA ASP A 20 9.98 11.68 -5.00
C ASP A 20 9.28 11.83 -6.35
N GLY A 21 9.26 10.76 -7.16
CA GLY A 21 8.49 10.72 -8.40
C GLY A 21 6.99 10.94 -8.15
N LEU A 22 6.41 10.22 -7.19
CA LEU A 22 5.01 10.36 -6.80
C LEU A 22 4.70 11.80 -6.35
N ARG A 23 5.56 12.41 -5.52
CA ARG A 23 5.40 13.80 -5.08
C ARG A 23 5.45 14.80 -6.24
N LYS A 24 6.31 14.57 -7.24
CA LYS A 24 6.34 15.39 -8.46
C LYS A 24 5.02 15.27 -9.23
N MET A 25 4.46 14.06 -9.35
CA MET A 25 3.16 13.83 -9.99
C MET A 25 1.99 14.48 -9.22
N ILE A 26 2.02 14.46 -7.89
CA ILE A 26 1.02 15.11 -7.04
C ILE A 26 1.05 16.63 -7.20
N LYS A 27 2.26 17.23 -7.20
CA LYS A 27 2.44 18.69 -7.37
C LYS A 27 2.13 19.16 -8.78
N ASN A 28 2.46 18.35 -9.78
CA ASN A 28 2.25 18.66 -11.19
C ASN A 28 1.74 17.42 -11.92
N ARG A 29 0.45 17.42 -12.28
CA ARG A 29 -0.19 16.30 -13.00
C ARG A 29 0.40 16.05 -14.40
N ARG A 30 1.17 17.00 -14.96
CA ARG A 30 1.90 16.85 -16.22
C ARG A 30 3.30 16.27 -16.03
N ALA A 31 3.79 16.14 -14.79
CA ALA A 31 5.09 15.55 -14.52
C ALA A 31 5.11 14.11 -15.00
N LYS A 32 6.19 13.74 -15.71
CA LYS A 32 6.42 12.38 -16.19
C LYS A 32 7.72 11.80 -15.62
N PRO A 33 7.80 11.51 -14.31
CA PRO A 33 8.96 10.82 -13.77
C PRO A 33 9.18 9.50 -14.54
N SER A 34 10.43 9.22 -14.89
CA SER A 34 10.80 8.02 -15.61
C SER A 34 10.29 6.78 -14.87
N GLY A 35 9.69 5.84 -15.61
CA GLY A 35 9.19 4.56 -15.06
C GLY A 35 7.88 4.61 -14.28
N LEU A 36 7.28 5.78 -14.02
CA LEU A 36 6.10 5.89 -13.15
C LEU A 36 4.79 6.28 -13.84
N VAL A 37 4.81 6.79 -15.08
CA VAL A 37 3.60 7.40 -15.68
C VAL A 37 2.91 6.49 -16.66
N THR A 38 1.63 6.25 -16.40
CA THR A 38 0.65 5.73 -17.37
C THR A 38 -0.07 6.88 -18.07
N HIS A 39 -0.73 6.61 -19.20
CA HIS A 39 -1.56 7.63 -19.87
C HIS A 39 -2.72 8.14 -18.99
N ARG A 40 -3.09 7.37 -17.95
CA ARG A 40 -4.13 7.71 -16.97
C ARG A 40 -3.61 8.53 -15.79
N GLY A 41 -2.31 8.84 -15.75
CA GLY A 41 -1.68 9.54 -14.63
C GLY A 41 -1.54 8.69 -13.36
N LEU A 42 -1.69 7.37 -13.49
CA LEU A 42 -1.50 6.40 -12.41
C LEU A 42 -0.04 5.96 -12.35
N ALA A 43 0.39 5.54 -11.16
CA ALA A 43 1.69 4.94 -10.90
C ALA A 43 1.54 3.47 -10.53
N GLN A 44 2.39 2.61 -11.07
CA GLN A 44 2.42 1.21 -10.67
C GLN A 44 3.04 1.08 -9.28
N MET A 45 2.41 0.30 -8.41
CA MET A 45 3.02 -0.08 -7.14
C MET A 45 4.28 -0.94 -7.39
N PRO A 46 5.36 -0.79 -6.60
CA PRO A 46 6.57 -1.58 -6.78
C PRO A 46 6.30 -3.08 -6.62
N LEU A 47 6.66 -3.85 -7.65
CA LEU A 47 6.41 -5.28 -7.71
C LEU A 47 7.57 -6.02 -8.38
N LYS A 48 8.01 -7.13 -7.76
CA LYS A 48 8.89 -8.13 -8.38
C LYS A 48 8.21 -9.49 -8.30
N GLY A 49 7.54 -9.89 -9.38
CA GLY A 49 6.52 -10.93 -9.32
C GLY A 49 5.42 -10.52 -8.33
N ASN A 50 5.07 -11.39 -7.39
CA ASN A 50 4.07 -11.08 -6.35
C ASN A 50 4.68 -10.40 -5.10
N ARG A 51 5.97 -10.06 -5.10
CA ARG A 51 6.60 -9.39 -3.96
C ARG A 51 6.40 -7.89 -4.09
N GLY A 52 5.67 -7.29 -3.17
CA GLY A 52 5.47 -5.84 -3.08
C GLY A 52 6.46 -5.16 -2.14
N ALA A 53 6.41 -3.83 -2.13
CA ALA A 53 7.26 -3.01 -1.27
C ALA A 53 7.09 -3.31 0.22
N CYS A 54 8.15 -3.05 1.00
CA CYS A 54 8.14 -3.21 2.45
C CYS A 54 7.73 -4.62 2.86
N GLY A 55 8.22 -5.63 2.15
CA GLY A 55 7.86 -7.03 2.41
C GLY A 55 6.37 -7.35 2.26
N SER A 56 5.56 -6.55 1.57
CA SER A 56 4.16 -6.90 1.27
C SER A 56 4.06 -7.96 0.17
N PHE A 57 2.85 -8.47 -0.06
CA PHE A 57 2.58 -9.48 -1.08
C PHE A 57 1.37 -9.08 -1.93
N HIS A 58 1.50 -9.20 -3.24
CA HIS A 58 0.44 -8.96 -4.20
C HIS A 58 -0.26 -10.27 -4.55
N TYR A 59 -1.47 -10.49 -4.03
CA TYR A 59 -2.23 -11.73 -4.23
C TYR A 59 -3.14 -11.63 -5.45
N ASN A 60 -3.57 -12.78 -5.99
CA ASN A 60 -4.51 -12.89 -7.11
C ASN A 60 -4.19 -11.99 -8.32
N ALA A 61 -2.91 -11.70 -8.55
CA ALA A 61 -2.51 -10.77 -9.60
C ALA A 61 -3.16 -11.16 -10.93
N ASP A 62 -3.93 -10.23 -11.51
CA ASP A 62 -4.48 -10.40 -12.84
C ASP A 62 -3.36 -10.74 -13.83
N LYS A 63 -3.65 -11.51 -14.88
CA LYS A 63 -2.62 -11.96 -15.82
C LYS A 63 -2.47 -10.95 -16.98
N PRO A 64 -1.25 -10.46 -17.26
CA PRO A 64 0.03 -10.73 -16.59
C PRO A 64 0.17 -10.01 -15.23
N SER A 65 0.88 -10.64 -14.27
CA SER A 65 0.95 -10.15 -12.87
C SER A 65 1.23 -8.64 -12.77
N GLY A 66 0.38 -7.94 -12.01
CA GLY A 66 0.51 -6.51 -11.70
C GLY A 66 -0.19 -5.57 -12.69
N VAL A 67 -1.04 -6.07 -13.59
CA VAL A 67 -1.87 -5.21 -14.47
C VAL A 67 -2.93 -4.39 -13.73
N ASP A 68 -3.30 -4.82 -12.53
CA ASP A 68 -4.26 -4.31 -11.56
C ASP A 68 -3.61 -3.45 -10.44
N ALA A 69 -2.28 -3.34 -10.44
CA ALA A 69 -1.51 -2.68 -9.39
C ALA A 69 -1.22 -1.19 -9.66
N TYR A 70 -2.12 -0.48 -10.36
CA TYR A 70 -1.94 0.93 -10.70
C TYR A 70 -2.74 1.84 -9.76
N ALA A 71 -2.02 2.64 -8.97
CA ALA A 71 -2.58 3.54 -7.99
C ALA A 71 -2.54 5.00 -8.46
N ASN A 72 -3.47 5.80 -7.94
CA ASN A 72 -3.31 7.24 -7.96
C ASN A 72 -2.01 7.62 -7.21
N PRO A 73 -1.23 8.61 -7.65
CA PRO A 73 0.06 8.92 -7.02
C PRO A 73 -0.02 9.21 -5.52
N LEU A 74 -1.10 9.86 -5.07
CA LEU A 74 -1.31 10.10 -3.64
C LEU A 74 -1.62 8.81 -2.89
N THR A 75 -2.45 7.94 -3.47
CA THR A 75 -2.76 6.61 -2.92
C THR A 75 -1.52 5.74 -2.82
N ALA A 76 -0.68 5.69 -3.86
CA ALA A 76 0.59 4.98 -3.84
C ALA A 76 1.49 5.47 -2.68
N CYS A 77 1.64 6.78 -2.55
CA CYS A 77 2.46 7.39 -1.52
C CYS A 77 1.96 7.09 -0.10
N VAL A 78 0.64 7.22 0.12
CA VAL A 78 0.01 6.93 1.42
C VAL A 78 0.10 5.45 1.76
N PHE A 79 -0.17 4.57 0.79
CA PHE A 79 -0.13 3.14 1.02
C PHE A 79 1.31 2.64 1.27
N THR A 80 2.31 3.25 0.63
CA THR A 80 3.72 3.04 0.99
C THR A 80 3.98 3.40 2.46
N SER A 81 3.44 4.51 2.97
CA SER A 81 3.55 4.85 4.39
C SER A 81 2.90 3.80 5.30
N VAL A 82 1.74 3.26 4.91
CA VAL A 82 1.05 2.19 5.65
C VAL A 82 1.90 0.94 5.68
N MET A 83 2.41 0.48 4.53
CA MET A 83 3.23 -0.73 4.46
C MET A 83 4.53 -0.61 5.26
N GLN A 84 5.18 0.56 5.22
CA GLN A 84 6.40 0.82 5.98
C GLN A 84 6.13 0.81 7.49
N GLU A 85 5.14 1.56 8.00
CA GLU A 85 4.80 1.57 9.43
C GLU A 85 4.35 0.19 9.89
N TRP A 86 3.58 -0.53 9.07
CA TRP A 86 3.15 -1.88 9.38
C TRP A 86 4.31 -2.85 9.54
N LYS A 87 5.25 -2.87 8.59
CA LYS A 87 6.45 -3.72 8.69
C LYS A 87 7.27 -3.35 9.91
N LYS A 88 7.41 -2.05 10.21
CA LYS A 88 8.21 -1.58 11.35
C LYS A 88 7.63 -2.00 12.70
N ASP A 89 6.35 -1.69 12.91
CA ASP A 89 5.78 -1.63 14.26
C ASP A 89 4.88 -2.82 14.58
N PHE A 90 4.42 -3.55 13.57
CA PHE A 90 3.39 -4.60 13.72
C PHE A 90 3.79 -5.95 13.17
N CYS A 91 4.53 -6.00 12.05
CA CYS A 91 4.85 -7.24 11.34
C CYS A 91 6.25 -7.21 10.71
N PRO A 92 7.33 -7.31 11.51
CA PRO A 92 8.71 -7.18 11.02
C PRO A 92 9.15 -8.37 10.14
N SER A 93 8.58 -9.55 10.35
CA SER A 93 8.93 -10.76 9.62
C SER A 93 8.02 -10.98 8.42
N HIS A 94 8.61 -11.25 7.26
CA HIS A 94 7.91 -11.62 6.02
C HIS A 94 7.32 -13.04 6.05
N ARG A 95 7.61 -13.81 7.10
CA ARG A 95 7.14 -15.19 7.28
C ARG A 95 5.86 -15.29 8.11
N GLU A 96 5.39 -14.18 8.67
CA GLU A 96 4.21 -14.14 9.52
C GLU A 96 2.93 -13.83 8.73
N GLY A 97 1.80 -14.33 9.24
CA GLY A 97 0.46 -14.14 8.69
C GLY A 97 -0.06 -12.72 8.81
N CYS A 98 0.60 -11.87 9.60
CA CYS A 98 0.35 -10.44 9.64
C CYS A 98 0.91 -9.69 8.42
N ARG A 99 1.64 -10.33 7.52
CA ARG A 99 2.18 -9.68 6.31
C ARG A 99 1.03 -9.12 5.46
N ILE A 100 1.11 -7.84 5.08
CA ILE A 100 0.11 -7.22 4.22
C ILE A 100 0.06 -7.95 2.88
N GLN A 101 -1.13 -8.44 2.56
CA GLN A 101 -1.49 -9.00 1.27
C GLN A 101 -2.50 -8.06 0.61
N TRP A 102 -2.14 -7.44 -0.51
CA TRP A 102 -2.98 -6.53 -1.27
C TRP A 102 -3.21 -7.06 -2.69
N GLY A 103 -4.34 -6.70 -3.30
CA GLY A 103 -4.74 -7.12 -4.63
C GLY A 103 -5.17 -5.90 -5.44
N ASP A 104 -6.35 -5.97 -6.02
CA ASP A 104 -6.90 -5.00 -6.95
C ASP A 104 -6.74 -3.54 -6.51
N ILE A 105 -6.23 -2.71 -7.43
CA ILE A 105 -6.19 -1.24 -7.30
C ILE A 105 -6.90 -0.59 -8.47
N SER A 106 -6.30 -0.66 -9.67
CA SER A 106 -6.93 -0.32 -10.94
C SER A 106 -6.05 -0.76 -12.11
N HIS A 107 -6.63 -0.77 -13.32
CA HIS A 107 -5.89 -1.11 -14.52
C HIS A 107 -5.11 0.06 -15.11
N LYS A 108 -3.92 -0.25 -15.67
CA LYS A 108 -3.07 0.69 -16.42
C LYS A 108 -3.83 1.48 -17.48
N ASN A 109 -4.67 0.78 -18.23
CA ASN A 109 -5.22 1.27 -19.50
C ASN A 109 -6.75 1.31 -19.55
N SER A 110 -7.45 0.83 -18.52
CA SER A 110 -8.90 0.72 -18.52
C SER A 110 -9.47 1.26 -17.22
N ALA A 111 -10.46 2.16 -17.33
CA ALA A 111 -11.25 2.56 -16.17
C ALA A 111 -12.28 1.48 -15.77
N LYS A 112 -12.47 0.43 -16.57
CA LYS A 112 -13.39 -0.67 -16.27
C LYS A 112 -12.66 -1.75 -15.47
N PHE A 113 -13.25 -2.09 -14.32
CA PHE A 113 -12.90 -3.26 -13.52
C PHE A 113 -14.19 -4.09 -13.38
N ASN A 114 -14.21 -5.30 -13.97
CA ASN A 114 -15.42 -6.11 -13.98
C ASN A 114 -15.78 -6.52 -12.54
N GLY A 115 -16.96 -6.13 -12.06
CA GLY A 115 -17.44 -6.45 -10.71
C GLY A 115 -16.97 -5.52 -9.58
N HIS A 116 -15.97 -4.66 -9.81
CA HIS A 116 -15.34 -3.82 -8.77
C HIS A 116 -15.46 -2.33 -9.12
N MET A 117 -16.63 -1.73 -8.87
CA MET A 117 -17.00 -0.39 -9.37
C MET A 117 -16.12 0.77 -8.85
N THR A 118 -15.38 0.58 -7.77
CA THR A 118 -14.51 1.60 -7.16
C THR A 118 -13.04 1.47 -7.59
N HIS A 119 -12.64 0.39 -8.25
CA HIS A 119 -11.25 0.11 -8.67
C HIS A 119 -10.93 0.69 -10.05
N THR A 120 -11.43 1.90 -10.32
CA THR A 120 -11.38 2.49 -11.66
C THR A 120 -10.23 3.47 -11.82
N ASP A 121 -9.93 4.26 -10.80
CA ASP A 121 -9.07 5.46 -10.87
C ASP A 121 -7.85 5.40 -9.92
N GLY A 122 -7.63 4.24 -9.31
CA GLY A 122 -6.48 3.95 -8.48
C GLY A 122 -6.54 4.56 -7.07
N TYR A 123 -7.69 5.05 -6.61
CA TYR A 123 -7.82 5.53 -5.24
C TYR A 123 -8.04 4.44 -4.20
N CYS A 124 -8.53 3.27 -4.63
CA CYS A 124 -8.97 2.21 -3.73
C CYS A 124 -8.12 0.94 -3.88
N ILE A 125 -7.98 0.20 -2.78
CA ILE A 125 -7.13 -0.98 -2.68
C ILE A 125 -7.87 -2.05 -1.87
N ASP A 126 -7.81 -3.30 -2.34
CA ASP A 126 -8.33 -4.45 -1.61
C ASP A 126 -7.21 -5.20 -0.87
N ILE A 127 -7.35 -5.35 0.44
CA ILE A 127 -6.32 -5.92 1.32
C ILE A 127 -6.90 -7.10 2.08
N ARG A 128 -6.28 -8.27 2.02
CA ARG A 128 -6.76 -9.44 2.77
C ARG A 128 -6.71 -9.18 4.28
N PRO A 129 -7.64 -9.78 5.06
CA PRO A 129 -7.55 -9.75 6.50
C PRO A 129 -6.26 -10.45 6.99
N MET A 130 -5.78 -10.02 8.16
CA MET A 130 -4.58 -10.58 8.78
C MET A 130 -4.82 -12.01 9.26
N ARG A 131 -3.77 -12.83 9.18
CA ARG A 131 -3.78 -14.25 9.51
C ARG A 131 -2.96 -14.53 10.77
N ASN A 132 -3.43 -15.46 11.59
CA ASN A 132 -2.68 -16.01 12.71
C ASN A 132 -1.55 -16.94 12.24
N GLY A 133 -0.41 -16.93 12.92
CA GLY A 133 0.71 -17.84 12.65
C GLY A 133 1.45 -17.49 11.36
N ALA A 134 1.89 -18.49 10.59
CA ALA A 134 2.72 -18.28 9.42
C ALA A 134 1.97 -17.66 8.23
N PHE A 135 2.75 -17.01 7.36
CA PHE A 135 2.28 -16.49 6.07
C PHE A 135 1.69 -17.60 5.20
N GLY A 136 0.58 -17.29 4.53
CA GLY A 136 0.01 -18.14 3.48
C GLY A 136 -0.79 -17.28 2.49
N ASP A 137 -0.63 -17.57 1.20
CA ASP A 137 -1.28 -16.84 0.11
C ASP A 137 -2.68 -17.36 -0.25
N SER A 138 -3.23 -18.26 0.57
CA SER A 138 -4.58 -18.78 0.36
C SER A 138 -5.64 -17.76 0.78
N PRO A 139 -6.76 -17.65 0.01
CA PRO A 139 -7.89 -16.82 0.39
C PRO A 139 -8.38 -17.14 1.82
N MET A 140 -8.84 -16.12 2.52
CA MET A 140 -9.33 -16.24 3.90
C MET A 140 -10.48 -15.27 4.11
N THR A 141 -11.49 -15.68 4.87
CA THR A 141 -12.63 -14.83 5.24
C THR A 141 -12.57 -14.44 6.71
N TYR A 142 -13.32 -13.43 7.13
CA TYR A 142 -13.41 -13.02 8.54
C TYR A 142 -14.05 -14.07 9.47
N THR A 143 -14.66 -15.13 8.92
CA THR A 143 -15.22 -16.27 9.67
C THR A 143 -14.27 -17.46 9.73
N SER A 144 -13.14 -17.41 9.01
CA SER A 144 -12.15 -18.49 9.00
C SER A 144 -11.43 -18.59 10.34
N ARG A 145 -11.10 -19.81 10.80
CA ARG A 145 -10.35 -20.04 12.05
C ARG A 145 -8.96 -19.36 12.07
N GLY A 146 -8.33 -19.22 10.91
CA GLY A 146 -7.02 -18.56 10.77
C GLY A 146 -7.06 -17.04 10.79
N TYR A 147 -8.23 -16.41 10.88
CA TYR A 147 -8.40 -14.97 10.88
C TYR A 147 -7.93 -14.33 12.19
N ASP A 148 -7.03 -13.36 12.09
CA ASP A 148 -6.58 -12.54 13.19
C ASP A 148 -7.36 -11.22 13.21
N ARG A 149 -8.44 -11.18 14.00
CA ARG A 149 -9.27 -9.98 14.14
C ARG A 149 -8.50 -8.81 14.75
N GLU A 150 -7.64 -9.08 15.73
CA GLU A 150 -6.92 -8.02 16.45
C GLU A 150 -5.93 -7.32 15.52
N MET A 151 -5.11 -8.10 14.81
CA MET A 151 -4.16 -7.55 13.83
C MET A 151 -4.88 -6.89 12.66
N THR A 152 -6.00 -7.44 12.19
CA THR A 152 -6.82 -6.76 11.17
C THR A 152 -7.36 -5.43 11.68
N GLY A 153 -7.80 -5.37 12.94
CA GLY A 153 -8.21 -4.13 13.60
C GLY A 153 -7.09 -3.10 13.71
N LYS A 154 -5.86 -3.53 14.03
CA LYS A 154 -4.66 -2.67 14.04
C LYS A 154 -4.38 -2.10 12.65
N LEU A 155 -4.45 -2.93 11.61
CA LEU A 155 -4.24 -2.47 10.23
C LEU A 155 -5.33 -1.48 9.79
N ILE A 156 -6.60 -1.74 10.09
CA ILE A 156 -7.72 -0.82 9.79
C ILE A 156 -7.52 0.53 10.50
N LYS A 157 -7.13 0.51 11.79
CA LYS A 157 -6.84 1.73 12.55
C LYS A 157 -5.68 2.50 11.93
N LEU A 158 -4.61 1.82 11.51
CA LEU A 158 -3.48 2.43 10.81
C LEU A 158 -3.93 3.08 9.50
N MET A 159 -4.70 2.38 8.66
CA MET A 159 -5.19 2.94 7.40
C MET A 159 -6.09 4.16 7.62
N LYS A 160 -7.01 4.12 8.60
CA LYS A 160 -7.84 5.27 8.99
C LYS A 160 -6.98 6.45 9.46
N LYS A 161 -5.98 6.21 10.32
CA LYS A 161 -5.01 7.23 10.78
C LYS A 161 -4.27 7.89 9.62
N ARG A 162 -4.02 7.15 8.54
CA ARG A 162 -3.36 7.63 7.31
C ARG A 162 -4.33 8.25 6.29
N GLY A 163 -5.59 8.45 6.66
CA GLY A 163 -6.61 9.12 5.83
C GLY A 163 -7.43 8.18 4.96
N GLY A 164 -7.39 6.87 5.25
CA GLY A 164 -8.22 5.86 4.63
C GLY A 164 -9.71 6.11 4.87
N SER A 165 -10.50 5.96 3.82
CA SER A 165 -11.94 6.18 3.76
C SER A 165 -12.62 5.02 3.03
N ALA A 166 -13.96 5.00 2.99
CA ALA A 166 -14.74 3.94 2.35
C ALA A 166 -14.31 2.53 2.83
N MET A 167 -14.19 2.36 4.15
CA MET A 167 -13.73 1.12 4.76
C MET A 167 -14.81 0.04 4.67
N TYR A 168 -14.74 -0.85 3.68
CA TYR A 168 -15.69 -1.96 3.53
C TYR A 168 -15.05 -3.27 3.92
N PHE A 169 -15.69 -3.95 4.87
CA PHE A 169 -15.31 -5.28 5.35
C PHE A 169 -16.44 -5.82 6.20
N ASN A 170 -16.78 -7.09 6.03
CA ASN A 170 -17.97 -7.67 6.66
C ASN A 170 -17.79 -8.01 8.16
N ASP A 171 -16.57 -7.92 8.71
CA ASP A 171 -16.40 -7.88 10.16
C ASP A 171 -16.66 -6.47 10.73
N THR A 172 -17.93 -6.12 10.87
CA THR A 172 -18.37 -4.78 11.31
C THR A 172 -17.93 -4.40 12.72
N ARG A 173 -17.51 -5.38 13.55
CA ARG A 173 -16.92 -5.12 14.88
C ARG A 173 -15.66 -4.26 14.81
N LEU A 174 -15.02 -4.16 13.63
CA LEU A 174 -13.86 -3.31 13.39
C LEU A 174 -14.21 -1.87 12.96
N GLY A 175 -15.49 -1.50 13.02
CA GLY A 175 -15.98 -0.19 12.61
C GLY A 175 -15.88 0.02 11.10
N THR A 176 -16.10 -1.03 10.33
CA THR A 176 -16.21 -1.05 8.87
C THR A 176 -17.67 -1.19 8.44
N LYS A 177 -17.97 -0.85 7.18
CA LYS A 177 -19.29 -1.06 6.61
C LYS A 177 -19.34 -2.42 5.91
N ALA A 178 -20.38 -3.20 6.20
CA ALA A 178 -20.64 -4.45 5.49
C ALA A 178 -21.14 -4.16 4.07
N VAL A 179 -20.57 -4.85 3.08
CA VAL A 179 -20.91 -4.76 1.67
C VAL A 179 -20.81 -6.17 1.06
N HIS A 180 -21.71 -6.50 0.15
CA HIS A 180 -21.67 -7.79 -0.55
C HIS A 180 -20.27 -8.03 -1.18
N GLY A 181 -19.76 -9.26 -1.11
CA GLY A 181 -18.42 -9.62 -1.60
C GLY A 181 -17.24 -9.36 -0.64
N HIS A 182 -17.40 -8.57 0.44
CA HIS A 182 -16.27 -8.13 1.29
C HIS A 182 -16.02 -9.05 2.50
N HIS A 183 -16.15 -10.37 2.31
CA HIS A 183 -15.88 -11.35 3.36
C HIS A 183 -14.38 -11.63 3.53
N ASN A 184 -13.60 -11.47 2.46
CA ASN A 184 -12.22 -11.93 2.34
C ASN A 184 -11.20 -10.82 2.06
N HIS A 185 -11.64 -9.56 2.02
CA HIS A 185 -10.77 -8.40 1.85
C HIS A 185 -11.40 -7.16 2.50
N VAL A 186 -10.54 -6.28 2.99
CA VAL A 186 -10.84 -4.92 3.40
C VAL A 186 -10.64 -4.02 2.19
N HIS A 187 -11.71 -3.37 1.76
CA HIS A 187 -11.65 -2.29 0.79
C HIS A 187 -11.34 -0.97 1.51
N VAL A 188 -10.41 -0.19 0.97
CA VAL A 188 -10.07 1.14 1.47
C VAL A 188 -9.77 2.08 0.32
N CYS A 189 -10.21 3.33 0.42
CA CYS A 189 -9.85 4.39 -0.52
C CYS A 189 -9.04 5.50 0.17
N PHE A 190 -7.92 5.89 -0.45
CA PHE A 190 -7.08 7.01 -0.02
C PHE A 190 -7.29 8.21 -0.96
N LYS A 191 -8.47 8.82 -0.88
CA LYS A 191 -8.80 10.02 -1.66
C LYS A 191 -8.04 11.24 -1.15
N ASP A 192 -7.97 12.26 -2.00
CA ASP A 192 -7.30 13.50 -1.67
C ASP A 192 -8.01 14.24 -0.52
N ASN A 193 -7.31 14.39 0.60
CA ASN A 193 -7.75 15.11 1.80
C ASN A 193 -6.52 15.61 2.60
N PRO A 194 -6.68 16.48 3.61
CA PRO A 194 -5.56 16.99 4.40
C PRO A 194 -4.70 15.89 5.03
N THR A 195 -5.29 14.81 5.53
CA THR A 195 -4.57 13.69 6.18
C THR A 195 -3.75 12.88 5.19
N THR A 196 -4.27 12.58 4.00
CA THR A 196 -3.53 11.84 2.96
C THR A 196 -2.38 12.68 2.41
N ARG A 197 -2.61 13.98 2.15
CA ARG A 197 -1.54 14.92 1.76
C ARG A 197 -0.45 15.03 2.84
N ASN A 198 -0.84 15.16 4.10
CA ASN A 198 0.10 15.25 5.22
C ASN A 198 0.90 13.95 5.40
N THR A 199 0.24 12.79 5.26
CA THR A 199 0.91 11.48 5.29
C THR A 199 1.97 11.39 4.20
N CYS A 200 1.62 11.69 2.95
CA CYS A 200 2.57 11.62 1.85
C CYS A 200 3.70 12.64 1.98
N SER A 201 3.41 13.86 2.42
CA SER A 201 4.42 14.93 2.55
C SER A 201 5.46 14.62 3.63
N ASN A 202 5.06 13.93 4.69
CA ASN A 202 5.95 13.58 5.81
C ASN A 202 6.59 12.19 5.68
N LEU A 203 6.27 11.41 4.65
CA LEU A 203 6.87 10.10 4.45
C LEU A 203 8.38 10.21 4.21
N LYS A 204 9.18 9.66 5.13
CA LYS A 204 10.61 9.39 4.93
C LYS A 204 10.77 7.89 4.71
N VAL A 205 11.29 7.50 3.56
CA VAL A 205 11.48 6.07 3.24
C VAL A 205 12.65 5.55 4.03
N ASP A 206 12.46 4.43 4.72
CA ASP A 206 13.55 3.70 5.37
C ASP A 206 14.11 2.67 4.36
N PRO A 207 15.33 2.88 3.83
CA PRO A 207 15.92 2.01 2.83
C PRO A 207 16.19 0.58 3.33
N ASN A 208 16.37 0.39 4.64
CA ASN A 208 16.61 -0.92 5.24
C ASN A 208 15.30 -1.69 5.45
N LEU A 209 14.22 -0.95 5.70
CA LEU A 209 12.91 -1.53 5.89
C LEU A 209 12.20 -1.83 4.57
N CYS A 210 12.36 -0.96 3.58
CA CYS A 210 11.70 -1.06 2.28
C CYS A 210 12.71 -0.89 1.14
N PRO A 211 13.63 -1.83 0.94
CA PRO A 211 14.68 -1.73 -0.08
C PRO A 211 14.12 -1.68 -1.50
N GLU A 212 12.88 -2.15 -1.72
CA GLU A 212 12.22 -2.11 -3.04
C GLU A 212 11.78 -0.70 -3.47
N LEU A 213 11.97 0.31 -2.61
CA LEU A 213 11.61 1.71 -2.86
C LEU A 213 12.80 2.59 -3.27
N GLN A 214 14.01 2.00 -3.30
CA GLN A 214 15.22 2.64 -3.79
C GLN A 214 15.34 2.58 -5.31
#